data_AF-A0A7Y0DTP6-F1
#
_entry.id   AF-A0A7Y0DTP6-F1
#
_cell.length_a   1.000
_cell.length_b   1.000
_cell.length_c   1.000
_cell.angle_alpha   90.00
_cell.angle_beta   90.00
_cell.angle_gamma   90.00
#
_symmetry.space_group_name_H-M   'P 1'
#
loop_
_entity.id
_entity.type
_entity.pdbx_description
1 polymer ?
#
loop_
_entity_poly.entity_id
_entity_poly.type
_entity_poly.pdbx_seq_one_letter_code
_entity_poly.pdbx_strand_id
1 'polypeptide(L)'
;MLFKIISKDNKQVLEAVNSQSMGELQLEQLIIENQRDENNNITTQLLNEGIFGEELILLKNQVKVANGKRLDVLALDKNGNGVVIELKKDLVCLGVDTQALQYLADISRFHGDDLIKNKKLVNKGYVEAVESFIDSAEIDRAKINTKNRIILIANKFDRTLFSMGEWLSDKGVGFKCIQYSVSNHEDGTQYIDFSVVFDRSPESTFPLSFSAMQREPKYFWYNIGTTETKNWACLKEKSIISAGFDGSEHDKGDRLLNSFIPGDILIAYANGYGAIGVAEISQLSGSGYTLLSESQPNDPVSQYHLHRLKVKWLYTSADDFSGGIPPSEVKSQFEIHHPYTTSCSISAHKAKRLVKGLKDRLSCFD
;
A
#
# COMPACT_ATOMS: atom_id res chain seq x y z
N MET A 1 -23.23 -5.71 17.15
CA MET A 1 -24.28 -6.07 18.13
C MET A 1 -23.75 -7.30 18.85
N LEU A 2 -23.54 -7.22 20.17
CA LEU A 2 -22.95 -8.30 20.96
C LEU A 2 -24.04 -9.32 21.32
N PHE A 3 -23.70 -10.60 21.26
CA PHE A 3 -24.60 -11.69 21.63
C PHE A 3 -23.91 -12.60 22.65
N LYS A 4 -24.61 -12.92 23.74
CA LYS A 4 -24.20 -13.94 24.69
C LYS A 4 -24.80 -15.28 24.27
N ILE A 5 -23.98 -16.33 24.25
CA ILE A 5 -24.44 -17.70 24.03
C ILE A 5 -24.88 -18.27 25.37
N ILE A 6 -26.15 -18.69 25.47
CA ILE A 6 -26.72 -19.29 26.68
C ILE A 6 -27.15 -20.71 26.35
N SER A 7 -26.79 -21.65 27.21
CA SER A 7 -27.30 -23.03 27.15
C SER A 7 -28.58 -23.12 27.96
N LYS A 8 -29.72 -23.34 27.31
CA LYS A 8 -31.03 -23.52 27.96
C LYS A 8 -31.72 -24.73 27.35
N ASP A 9 -32.14 -25.68 28.17
CA ASP A 9 -32.85 -26.90 27.75
C ASP A 9 -32.17 -27.68 26.60
N ASN A 10 -30.85 -27.94 26.72
CA ASN A 10 -30.02 -28.58 25.69
C ASN A 10 -29.98 -27.86 24.33
N LYS A 11 -30.33 -26.57 24.27
CA LYS A 11 -30.21 -25.72 23.08
C LYS A 11 -29.34 -24.51 23.37
N GLN A 12 -28.52 -24.12 22.39
CA GLN A 12 -27.81 -22.84 22.42
C GLN A 12 -28.73 -21.75 21.90
N VAL A 13 -28.90 -20.68 22.68
CA VAL A 13 -29.69 -19.51 22.34
C VAL A 13 -28.79 -18.27 22.40
N LEU A 14 -29.00 -17.34 21.48
CA LEU A 14 -28.30 -16.05 21.45
C LEU A 14 -29.17 -14.99 22.13
N GLU A 15 -28.62 -14.33 23.16
CA GLU A 15 -29.23 -13.18 23.82
C GLU A 15 -28.44 -11.91 23.45
N ALA A 16 -29.12 -10.89 22.94
CA ALA A 16 -28.48 -9.62 22.62
C ALA A 16 -28.03 -8.91 23.91
N VAL A 17 -26.78 -8.49 23.96
CA VAL A 17 -26.21 -7.75 25.10
C VAL A 17 -26.10 -6.29 24.72
N ASN A 18 -26.63 -5.41 25.58
CA ASN A 18 -26.40 -3.98 25.44
C ASN A 18 -24.93 -3.67 25.72
N SER A 19 -24.23 -3.13 24.73
CA SER A 19 -22.90 -2.57 24.95
C SER A 19 -23.01 -1.36 25.87
N GLN A 20 -22.19 -1.33 26.91
CA GLN A 20 -22.09 -0.17 27.79
C GLN A 20 -21.06 0.83 27.23
N SER A 21 -21.29 2.12 27.48
CA SER A 21 -20.31 3.18 27.20
C SER A 21 -19.26 3.25 28.32
N MET A 22 -18.02 3.62 28.00
CA MET A 22 -16.95 3.88 28.97
C MET A 22 -16.65 5.37 29.06
N GLY A 23 -16.23 5.88 30.23
CA GLY A 23 -15.80 7.27 30.34
C GLY A 23 -14.57 7.55 29.47
N GLU A 24 -14.51 8.71 28.80
CA GLU A 24 -13.42 9.09 27.88
C GLU A 24 -12.03 8.99 28.54
N LEU A 25 -11.90 9.43 29.80
CA LEU A 25 -10.63 9.32 30.54
C LEU A 25 -10.20 7.87 30.82
N GLN A 26 -11.16 6.98 31.07
CA GLN A 26 -10.86 5.56 31.30
C GLN A 26 -10.46 4.88 29.98
N LEU A 27 -11.14 5.23 28.89
CA LEU A 27 -10.79 4.76 27.55
C LEU A 27 -9.40 5.27 27.13
N GLU A 28 -9.10 6.54 27.40
CA GLU A 28 -7.79 7.14 27.18
C GLU A 28 -6.70 6.35 27.90
N GLN A 29 -6.91 6.05 29.19
CA GLN A 29 -5.95 5.29 29.98
C GLN A 29 -5.67 3.91 29.39
N LEU A 30 -6.68 3.18 28.91
CA LEU A 30 -6.50 1.86 28.28
C LEU A 30 -5.74 1.94 26.95
N ILE A 31 -5.96 2.99 26.17
CA ILE A 31 -5.35 3.18 24.85
C ILE A 31 -3.90 3.68 24.99
N ILE A 32 -3.64 4.50 26.02
CA ILE A 32 -2.31 5.05 26.34
C ILE A 32 -1.50 4.12 27.23
N GLU A 33 -2.10 3.13 27.91
CA GLU A 33 -1.37 2.23 28.81
C GLU A 33 -0.29 1.48 28.04
N ASN A 34 0.87 2.13 28.01
CA ASN A 34 2.13 1.69 27.47
C ASN A 34 2.40 0.30 28.02
N GLN A 35 3.07 -0.54 27.23
CA GLN A 35 3.66 -1.75 27.79
C GLN A 35 4.48 -1.31 29.02
N ARG A 36 4.01 -1.71 30.20
CA ARG A 36 4.74 -1.54 31.45
C ARG A 36 5.42 -2.87 31.70
N ASP A 37 6.71 -2.84 31.96
CA ASP A 37 7.39 -4.03 32.49
C ASP A 37 6.87 -4.32 33.91
N GLU A 38 7.16 -5.50 34.45
CA GLU A 38 6.78 -5.97 35.79
C GLU A 38 7.14 -4.97 36.91
N ASN A 39 8.08 -4.06 36.64
CA ASN A 39 8.54 -2.99 37.53
C ASN A 39 7.78 -1.66 37.39
N ASN A 40 6.66 -1.61 36.66
CA ASN A 40 5.88 -0.38 36.39
C ASN A 40 6.64 0.74 35.65
N ASN A 41 7.78 0.41 35.04
CA ASN A 41 8.50 1.31 34.15
C ASN A 41 7.83 1.29 32.77
N ILE A 42 7.60 2.48 32.18
CA ILE A 42 7.12 2.63 30.80
C ILE A 42 8.21 2.07 29.88
N THR A 43 7.97 0.97 29.16
CA THR A 43 8.98 0.38 28.26
C THR A 43 8.91 0.97 26.86
N THR A 44 7.75 1.45 26.41
CA THR A 44 7.58 2.06 25.07
C THR A 44 6.50 3.13 25.09
N GLN A 45 6.69 4.23 24.36
CA GLN A 45 5.68 5.28 24.12
C GLN A 45 4.78 4.95 22.91
N LEU A 46 4.87 3.72 22.40
CA LEU A 46 4.05 3.24 21.30
C LEU A 46 2.63 2.96 21.80
N LEU A 47 1.65 3.44 21.05
CA LEU A 47 0.25 3.09 21.26
C LEU A 47 0.00 1.63 20.85
N ASN A 48 -1.04 1.01 21.41
CA ASN A 48 -1.33 -0.40 21.18
C ASN A 48 -1.71 -0.65 19.70
N GLU A 49 -0.82 -1.28 18.94
CA GLU A 49 -1.01 -1.60 17.52
C GLU A 49 -2.27 -2.46 17.28
N GLY A 50 -2.67 -3.32 18.22
CA GLY A 50 -3.89 -4.11 18.10
C GLY A 50 -5.18 -3.28 18.09
N ILE A 51 -5.16 -2.08 18.70
CA ILE A 51 -6.29 -1.14 18.70
C ILE A 51 -6.31 -0.33 17.41
N PHE A 52 -5.15 0.18 16.99
CA PHE A 52 -5.04 1.12 15.88
C PHE A 52 -4.85 0.43 14.52
N GLY A 53 -4.34 -0.80 14.49
CA GLY A 53 -3.93 -1.50 13.27
C GLY A 53 -2.71 -0.86 12.58
N GLU A 54 -1.96 -0.04 13.32
CA GLU A 54 -0.78 0.70 12.85
C GLU A 54 0.09 1.13 14.03
N GLU A 55 1.40 1.29 13.80
CA GLU A 55 2.32 1.79 14.80
C GLU A 55 2.27 3.32 14.90
N LEU A 56 1.98 3.80 16.11
CA LEU A 56 1.90 5.22 16.45
C LEU A 56 2.73 5.49 17.70
N ILE A 57 3.61 6.49 17.64
CA ILE A 57 4.35 6.96 18.83
C ILE A 57 3.59 8.11 19.48
N LEU A 58 3.33 8.01 20.79
CA LEU A 58 2.69 9.05 21.57
C LEU A 58 3.63 10.25 21.72
N LEU A 59 3.20 11.41 21.23
CA LEU A 59 3.90 12.67 21.48
C LEU A 59 3.47 13.24 22.83
N LYS A 60 2.16 13.32 23.04
CA LYS A 60 1.56 13.83 24.28
C LYS A 60 0.06 13.57 24.32
N ASN A 61 -0.46 13.41 25.51
CA ASN A 61 -1.90 13.38 25.77
C ASN A 61 -2.36 14.64 26.51
N GLN A 62 -3.67 14.91 26.44
CA GLN A 62 -4.31 16.05 27.08
C GLN A 62 -3.64 17.39 26.69
N VAL A 63 -3.37 17.56 25.39
CA VAL A 63 -2.67 18.74 24.84
C VAL A 63 -3.58 19.96 24.93
N LYS A 64 -3.18 20.95 25.73
CA LYS A 64 -3.92 22.21 25.87
C LYS A 64 -3.80 23.04 24.59
N VAL A 65 -4.94 23.45 24.03
CA VAL A 65 -5.02 24.39 22.90
C VAL A 65 -5.50 25.78 23.35
N ALA A 66 -5.43 26.76 22.46
CA ALA A 66 -5.64 28.18 22.76
C ALA A 66 -7.00 28.48 23.43
N ASN A 67 -8.04 27.70 23.13
CA ASN A 67 -9.41 27.93 23.63
C ASN A 67 -9.71 27.22 24.97
N GLY A 68 -8.69 26.76 25.70
CA GLY A 68 -8.85 26.05 26.98
C GLY A 68 -9.34 24.60 26.85
N LYS A 69 -9.70 24.18 25.64
CA LYS A 69 -9.98 22.78 25.29
C LYS A 69 -8.70 21.96 25.24
N ARG A 70 -8.86 20.63 25.20
CA ARG A 70 -7.76 19.68 25.20
C ARG A 70 -7.96 18.66 24.10
N LEU A 71 -6.91 18.44 23.31
CA LEU A 71 -6.81 17.27 22.47
C LEU A 71 -6.46 16.07 23.35
N ASP A 72 -7.24 14.99 23.25
CA ASP A 72 -7.05 13.77 24.03
C ASP A 72 -5.67 13.17 23.77
N VAL A 73 -5.34 12.85 22.52
CA VAL A 73 -4.06 12.25 22.16
C VAL A 73 -3.47 12.86 20.89
N LEU A 74 -2.19 13.22 20.96
CA LEU A 74 -1.35 13.60 19.83
C LEU A 74 -0.25 12.55 19.64
N ALA A 75 -0.19 11.99 18.44
CA ALA A 75 0.79 10.98 18.06
C ALA A 75 1.48 11.32 16.73
N LEU A 76 2.49 10.53 16.37
CA LEU A 76 3.16 10.55 15.08
C LEU A 76 3.11 9.13 14.49
N ASP A 77 2.82 9.02 13.19
CA ASP A 77 2.89 7.74 12.47
C ASP A 77 4.26 7.51 11.80
N LYS A 78 4.47 6.31 11.25
CA LYS A 78 5.72 5.92 10.56
C LYS A 78 6.05 6.73 9.30
N ASN A 79 5.13 7.52 8.77
CA ASN A 79 5.40 8.41 7.64
C ASN A 79 5.73 9.84 8.08
N GLY A 80 5.77 10.08 9.39
CA GLY A 80 5.94 11.41 9.95
C GLY A 80 4.67 12.24 9.91
N ASN A 81 3.47 11.67 9.70
CA ASN A 81 2.24 12.45 9.79
C ASN A 81 1.87 12.67 11.26
N GLY A 82 1.46 13.89 11.62
CA GLY A 82 0.87 14.13 12.94
C GLY A 82 -0.55 13.60 12.99
N VAL A 83 -0.84 12.82 14.02
CA VAL A 83 -2.10 12.12 14.20
C VAL A 83 -2.83 12.69 15.41
N VAL A 84 -3.99 13.29 15.15
CA VAL A 84 -4.92 13.80 16.16
C VAL A 84 -5.91 12.68 16.47
N ILE A 85 -5.91 12.21 17.71
CA ILE A 85 -6.80 11.14 18.16
C ILE A 85 -7.77 11.72 19.19
N GLU A 86 -9.06 11.64 18.89
CA GLU A 86 -10.15 12.17 19.72
C GLU A 86 -11.03 11.02 20.20
N LEU A 87 -11.35 11.03 21.49
CA LEU A 87 -12.17 10.01 22.13
C LEU A 87 -13.57 10.57 22.38
N LYS A 88 -14.58 9.70 22.21
CA LYS A 88 -15.98 10.04 22.45
C LYS A 88 -16.65 8.91 23.21
N LYS A 89 -17.30 9.25 24.32
CA LYS A 89 -18.05 8.27 25.13
C LYS A 89 -19.18 7.61 24.34
N ASP A 90 -19.96 8.42 23.62
CA ASP A 90 -21.26 8.02 23.07
C ASP A 90 -21.26 8.06 21.52
N LEU A 91 -22.41 8.37 20.93
CA LEU A 91 -22.61 8.49 19.48
C LEU A 91 -21.88 9.73 18.94
N VAL A 92 -21.05 9.50 17.93
CA VAL A 92 -20.52 10.56 17.08
C VAL A 92 -21.43 10.76 15.88
N CYS A 93 -21.78 12.01 15.59
CA CYS A 93 -22.52 12.39 14.38
C CYS A 93 -21.90 13.60 13.69
N LEU A 94 -22.29 13.81 12.42
CA LEU A 94 -21.78 14.91 11.61
C LEU A 94 -22.06 16.27 12.29
N GLY A 95 -21.03 17.10 12.43
CA GLY A 95 -21.11 18.41 13.07
C GLY A 95 -20.79 18.44 14.57
N VAL A 96 -20.80 17.28 15.26
CA VAL A 96 -20.45 17.19 16.68
C VAL A 96 -18.93 17.15 16.91
N ASP A 97 -18.15 16.74 15.90
CA ASP A 97 -16.70 16.53 16.02
C ASP A 97 -15.83 17.61 15.35
N THR A 98 -16.29 18.87 15.40
CA THR A 98 -15.46 20.01 14.97
C THR A 98 -14.19 20.19 15.80
N GLN A 99 -14.10 19.54 16.96
CA GLN A 99 -12.94 19.60 17.86
C GLN A 99 -11.70 18.97 17.22
N ALA A 100 -11.83 17.77 16.64
CA ALA A 100 -10.71 17.09 15.99
C ALA A 100 -10.14 17.94 14.83
N LEU A 101 -11.01 18.56 14.02
CA LEU A 101 -10.60 19.47 12.95
C LEU A 101 -9.93 20.74 13.48
N GLN A 102 -10.44 21.32 14.57
CA GLN A 102 -9.83 22.48 15.20
C GLN A 102 -8.42 22.15 15.71
N TYR A 103 -8.24 20.98 16.34
CA TYR A 103 -6.93 20.54 16.82
C TYR A 103 -5.98 20.24 15.68
N LEU A 104 -6.47 19.59 14.61
CA LEU A 104 -5.71 19.37 13.39
C LEU A 104 -5.17 20.68 12.83
N ALA A 105 -6.02 21.70 12.69
CA ALA A 105 -5.64 23.03 12.21
C ALA A 105 -4.66 23.75 13.17
N ASP A 106 -4.74 23.46 14.47
CA ASP A 106 -3.82 24.02 15.45
C ASP A 106 -2.42 23.42 15.39
N ILE A 107 -2.33 22.13 15.04
CA ILE A 107 -1.09 21.36 15.02
C ILE A 107 -0.43 21.40 13.64
N SER A 108 -1.20 21.54 12.56
CA SER A 108 -0.71 21.52 11.18
C SER A 108 0.27 22.65 10.84
N ARG A 109 0.42 23.65 11.72
CA ARG A 109 1.38 24.76 11.57
C ARG A 109 2.80 24.45 12.04
N PHE A 110 3.01 23.33 12.74
CA PHE A 110 4.31 22.93 13.27
C PHE A 110 4.88 21.81 12.41
N HIS A 111 6.10 21.96 11.90
CA HIS A 111 6.73 20.97 11.02
C HIS A 111 8.12 20.60 11.51
N GLY A 112 8.59 19.39 11.19
CA GLY A 112 9.95 18.98 11.54
C GLY A 112 10.28 19.17 13.02
N ASP A 113 11.47 19.71 13.25
CA ASP A 113 11.99 20.00 14.58
C ASP A 113 11.10 20.99 15.37
N ASP A 114 10.35 21.88 14.71
CA ASP A 114 9.44 22.81 15.39
C ASP A 114 8.26 22.09 16.06
N LEU A 115 7.88 20.91 15.55
CA LEU A 115 6.92 20.05 16.22
C LEU A 115 7.60 19.23 17.32
N ILE A 116 8.70 18.54 16.99
CA ILE A 116 9.39 17.59 17.89
C ILE A 116 9.94 18.27 19.15
N LYS A 117 10.50 19.48 19.03
CA LYS A 117 11.09 20.22 20.16
C LYS A 117 10.06 21.04 20.94
N ASN A 118 8.78 21.04 20.52
CA ASN A 118 7.75 21.84 21.15
C ASN A 118 7.23 21.18 22.44
N LYS A 119 7.64 21.72 23.59
CA LYS A 119 7.23 21.26 24.93
C LYS A 119 5.71 21.30 25.18
N LYS A 120 4.94 22.05 24.38
CA LYS A 120 3.47 22.03 24.45
C LYS A 120 2.88 20.82 23.76
N LEU A 121 3.53 20.29 22.73
CA LEU A 121 3.05 19.19 21.87
C LEU A 121 3.72 17.84 22.17
N VAL A 122 4.96 17.86 22.68
CA VAL A 122 5.72 16.65 23.03
C VAL A 122 6.00 16.65 24.53
N ASN A 123 5.75 15.53 25.19
CA ASN A 123 6.14 15.33 26.58
C ASN A 123 7.67 15.26 26.68
N LYS A 124 8.27 16.00 27.62
CA LYS A 124 9.73 16.02 27.82
C LYS A 124 10.32 14.63 28.04
N GLY A 125 9.58 13.73 28.70
CA GLY A 125 10.03 12.36 28.95
C GLY A 125 9.96 11.44 27.72
N TYR A 126 9.35 11.88 26.61
CA TYR A 126 9.15 11.06 25.41
C TYR A 126 10.10 11.45 24.27
N VAL A 127 10.85 12.55 24.41
CA VAL A 127 11.69 13.10 23.33
C VAL A 127 12.64 12.04 22.77
N GLU A 128 13.39 11.34 23.63
CA GLU A 128 14.34 10.31 23.18
C GLU A 128 13.68 9.15 22.42
N ALA A 129 12.52 8.68 22.90
CA ALA A 129 11.77 7.63 22.24
C ALA A 129 11.17 8.08 20.89
N VAL A 130 10.71 9.33 20.82
CA VAL A 130 10.23 9.93 19.57
C VAL A 130 11.36 10.06 18.56
N GLU A 131 12.55 10.47 18.99
CA GLU A 131 13.74 10.54 18.12
C GLU A 131 14.14 9.14 17.63
N SER A 132 14.16 8.14 18.51
CA SER A 132 14.42 6.75 18.12
C SER A 132 13.39 6.21 17.14
N PHE A 133 12.11 6.58 17.27
CA PHE A 133 11.06 6.19 16.35
C PHE A 133 11.25 6.82 14.96
N ILE A 134 11.58 8.12 14.92
CA ILE A 134 11.90 8.86 13.68
C ILE A 134 13.05 8.21 12.94
N ASP A 135 14.14 7.88 13.65
CA ASP A 135 15.32 7.26 13.07
C ASP A 135 15.02 5.84 12.58
N SER A 136 14.31 5.03 13.40
CA SER A 136 13.95 3.66 13.04
C SER A 136 12.97 3.56 11.88
N ALA A 137 12.08 4.54 11.72
CA ALA A 137 11.13 4.60 10.61
C ALA A 137 11.69 5.37 9.39
N GLU A 138 12.97 5.79 9.45
CA GLU A 138 13.65 6.53 8.38
C GLU A 138 12.87 7.79 7.93
N ILE A 139 12.23 8.47 8.87
CA ILE A 139 11.38 9.63 8.56
C ILE A 139 12.26 10.82 8.19
N ASP A 140 12.05 11.36 6.99
CA ASP A 140 12.63 12.65 6.60
C ASP A 140 12.11 13.74 7.54
N ARG A 141 13.00 14.24 8.42
CA ARG A 141 12.69 15.29 9.40
C ARG A 141 12.05 16.53 8.77
N ALA A 142 12.41 16.89 7.54
CA ALA A 142 11.82 18.05 6.88
C ALA A 142 10.35 17.82 6.48
N LYS A 143 9.92 16.56 6.38
CA LYS A 143 8.57 16.17 6.00
C LYS A 143 7.66 15.85 7.18
N ILE A 144 8.19 15.81 8.40
CA ILE A 144 7.39 15.61 9.61
C ILE A 144 6.27 16.65 9.67
N ASN A 145 5.06 16.14 9.84
CA ASN A 145 3.81 16.85 9.98
C ASN A 145 3.42 17.72 8.77
N THR A 146 3.99 17.46 7.59
CA THR A 146 3.53 18.10 6.33
C THR A 146 2.18 17.59 5.86
N LYS A 147 1.76 16.43 6.36
CA LYS A 147 0.40 15.90 6.29
C LYS A 147 -0.07 15.56 7.70
N ASN A 148 -1.39 15.55 7.89
CA ASN A 148 -2.02 15.29 9.18
C ASN A 148 -3.18 14.31 9.04
N ARG A 149 -3.53 13.65 10.14
CA ARG A 149 -4.58 12.64 10.18
C ARG A 149 -5.45 12.80 11.43
N ILE A 150 -6.70 12.39 11.31
CA ILE A 150 -7.66 12.28 12.41
C ILE A 150 -8.02 10.82 12.61
N ILE A 151 -7.95 10.37 13.86
CA ILE A 151 -8.54 9.10 14.30
C ILE A 151 -9.60 9.42 15.35
N LEU A 152 -10.84 9.02 15.10
CA LEU A 152 -11.93 9.12 16.07
C LEU A 152 -12.16 7.75 16.70
N ILE A 153 -12.31 7.72 18.03
CA ILE A 153 -12.63 6.51 18.77
C ILE A 153 -13.92 6.74 19.55
N ALA A 154 -14.96 5.97 19.25
CA ALA A 154 -16.28 6.17 19.86
C ALA A 154 -17.04 4.87 20.06
N ASN A 155 -18.07 4.87 20.91
CA ASN A 155 -18.92 3.70 21.09
C ASN A 155 -19.78 3.41 19.84
N LYS A 156 -20.16 4.47 19.12
CA LYS A 156 -20.99 4.38 17.93
C LYS A 156 -20.74 5.54 16.98
N PHE A 157 -20.85 5.29 15.68
CA PHE A 157 -20.78 6.30 14.63
C PHE A 157 -22.07 6.39 13.83
N ASP A 158 -22.51 7.61 13.55
CA ASP A 158 -23.50 7.89 12.52
C ASP A 158 -22.82 7.82 11.13
N ARG A 159 -23.43 7.09 10.19
CA ARG A 159 -22.88 6.91 8.84
C ARG A 159 -22.76 8.22 8.07
N THR A 160 -23.51 9.27 8.42
CA THR A 160 -23.37 10.61 7.82
C THR A 160 -22.00 11.23 8.09
N LEU A 161 -21.27 10.79 9.11
CA LEU A 161 -19.90 11.21 9.35
C LEU A 161 -18.95 10.72 8.25
N PHE A 162 -19.22 9.55 7.66
CA PHE A 162 -18.31 8.92 6.70
C PHE A 162 -18.17 9.76 5.42
N SER A 163 -19.23 10.46 4.98
CA SER A 163 -19.10 11.38 3.84
C SER A 163 -18.15 12.56 4.13
N MET A 164 -18.06 13.02 5.39
CA MET A 164 -17.05 14.02 5.78
C MET A 164 -15.66 13.40 5.78
N GLY A 165 -15.52 12.16 6.28
CA GLY A 165 -14.26 11.43 6.23
C GLY A 165 -13.74 11.23 4.80
N GLU A 166 -14.61 10.86 3.85
CA GLU A 166 -14.27 10.74 2.43
C GLU A 166 -13.81 12.10 1.88
N TRP A 167 -14.57 13.17 2.12
CA TRP A 167 -14.22 14.51 1.65
C TRP A 167 -12.90 15.02 2.21
N LEU A 168 -12.61 14.78 3.50
CA LEU A 168 -11.33 15.16 4.13
C LEU A 168 -10.17 14.40 3.50
N SER A 169 -10.35 13.11 3.20
CA SER A 169 -9.35 12.28 2.55
C SER A 169 -9.03 12.77 1.13
N ASP A 170 -10.06 13.16 0.36
CA ASP A 170 -9.88 13.80 -0.96
C ASP A 170 -9.10 15.12 -0.89
N LYS A 171 -9.07 15.77 0.29
CA LYS A 171 -8.27 16.96 0.57
C LYS A 171 -6.90 16.64 1.19
N GLY A 172 -6.54 15.38 1.29
CA GLY A 172 -5.24 14.91 1.79
C GLY A 172 -5.17 14.76 3.31
N VAL A 173 -6.29 14.85 4.02
CA VAL A 173 -6.37 14.64 5.47
C VAL A 173 -6.89 13.24 5.74
N GLY A 174 -6.03 12.39 6.32
CA GLY A 174 -6.45 11.05 6.70
C GLY A 174 -7.56 11.05 7.73
N PHE A 175 -8.55 10.18 7.56
CA PHE A 175 -9.66 10.07 8.49
C PHE A 175 -9.99 8.61 8.78
N LYS A 176 -10.00 8.25 10.07
CA LYS A 176 -10.26 6.89 10.54
C LYS A 176 -11.24 6.91 11.71
N CYS A 177 -12.14 5.94 11.74
CA CYS A 177 -13.09 5.75 12.83
C CYS A 177 -12.94 4.34 13.40
N ILE A 178 -12.62 4.26 14.69
CA ILE A 178 -12.50 3.02 15.45
C ILE A 178 -13.66 2.98 16.43
N GLN A 179 -14.57 2.03 16.24
CA GLN A 179 -15.68 1.82 17.15
C GLN A 179 -15.24 0.87 18.27
N TYR A 180 -15.48 1.27 19.52
CA TYR A 180 -15.28 0.38 20.66
C TYR A 180 -16.61 -0.15 21.22
N SER A 181 -16.60 -1.36 21.76
CA SER A 181 -17.75 -1.91 22.48
C SER A 181 -17.32 -2.59 23.77
N VAL A 182 -18.00 -2.27 24.87
CA VAL A 182 -17.74 -2.87 26.19
C VAL A 182 -18.79 -3.92 26.49
N SER A 183 -18.36 -5.08 26.98
CA SER A 183 -19.20 -6.15 27.51
C SER A 183 -18.68 -6.64 28.85
N ASN A 184 -19.59 -6.90 29.80
CA ASN A 184 -19.25 -7.46 31.10
C ASN A 184 -19.62 -8.94 31.13
N HIS A 185 -18.74 -9.76 31.70
CA HIS A 185 -19.01 -11.16 32.01
C HIS A 185 -19.63 -11.30 33.41
N GLU A 186 -20.24 -12.45 33.69
CA GLU A 186 -20.99 -12.69 34.93
C GLU A 186 -20.10 -12.64 36.20
N ASP A 187 -18.81 -12.96 36.06
CA ASP A 187 -17.82 -12.89 37.13
C ASP A 187 -17.31 -11.46 37.41
N GLY A 188 -17.83 -10.46 36.70
CA GLY A 188 -17.41 -9.06 36.81
C GLY A 188 -16.24 -8.68 35.90
N THR A 189 -15.69 -9.61 35.10
CA THR A 189 -14.64 -9.30 34.12
C THR A 189 -15.21 -8.43 33.00
N GLN A 190 -14.51 -7.34 32.68
CA GLN A 190 -14.88 -6.45 31.56
C GLN A 190 -14.03 -6.78 30.33
N TYR A 191 -14.68 -6.80 29.17
CA TYR A 191 -14.05 -6.95 27.87
C TYR A 191 -14.34 -5.70 27.03
N ILE A 192 -13.33 -5.27 26.29
CA ILE A 192 -13.45 -4.19 25.31
C ILE A 192 -13.00 -4.71 23.95
N ASP A 193 -13.83 -4.47 22.94
CA ASP A 193 -13.54 -4.78 21.53
C ASP A 193 -13.36 -3.47 20.77
N PHE A 194 -12.42 -3.44 19.83
CA PHE A 194 -12.16 -2.32 18.93
C PHE A 194 -12.30 -2.80 17.49
N SER A 195 -13.06 -2.06 16.68
CA SER A 195 -13.32 -2.39 15.28
C SER A 195 -13.21 -1.14 14.40
N VAL A 196 -12.46 -1.23 13.31
CA VAL A 196 -12.40 -0.15 12.33
C VAL A 196 -13.70 -0.15 11.52
N VAL A 197 -14.47 0.94 11.60
CA VAL A 197 -15.76 1.07 10.89
C VAL A 197 -15.68 2.00 9.68
N PHE A 198 -14.62 2.82 9.60
CA PHE A 198 -14.31 3.66 8.46
C PHE A 198 -12.81 3.95 8.43
N ASP A 199 -12.18 3.82 7.26
CA ASP A 199 -10.76 4.17 7.07
C ASP A 199 -10.53 4.73 5.67
N ARG A 200 -10.07 5.98 5.66
CA ARG A 200 -9.56 6.72 4.51
C ARG A 200 -8.29 7.46 4.88
N SER A 201 -7.39 6.75 5.57
CA SER A 201 -6.03 7.24 5.76
C SER A 201 -5.32 7.30 4.40
N PRO A 202 -4.49 8.32 4.10
CA PRO A 202 -3.87 8.47 2.79
C PRO A 202 -3.02 7.23 2.53
N GLU A 203 -2.88 6.81 1.27
CA GLU A 203 -2.20 5.57 0.84
C GLU A 203 -0.81 5.33 1.47
N SER A 204 -0.17 6.33 2.08
CA SER A 204 1.05 6.12 2.87
C SER A 204 0.84 5.40 4.20
N THR A 205 -0.38 5.30 4.72
CA THR A 205 -0.67 4.82 6.10
C THR A 205 -0.57 3.30 6.24
N PHE A 206 -0.76 2.60 5.13
CA PHE A 206 -0.31 1.22 5.00
C PHE A 206 0.71 1.20 3.87
N PRO A 207 2.02 1.35 4.14
CA PRO A 207 2.90 0.46 3.46
C PRO A 207 2.62 -0.89 4.15
N LEU A 208 1.67 -1.68 3.65
CA LEU A 208 2.13 -2.86 2.95
C LEU A 208 3.16 -2.46 1.88
N SER A 209 4.33 -2.01 2.32
CA SER A 209 5.53 -2.62 1.81
C SER A 209 5.51 -4.01 2.45
N PHE A 210 4.79 -4.92 1.78
CA PHE A 210 5.53 -6.10 1.39
C PHE A 210 6.89 -5.57 0.91
N SER A 211 7.98 -5.89 1.60
CA SER A 211 9.35 -5.52 1.23
C SER A 211 9.64 -6.04 -0.18
N ALA A 212 9.09 -5.35 -1.19
CA ALA A 212 8.62 -5.94 -2.44
C ALA A 212 8.21 -7.43 -2.35
N MET A 213 7.75 -7.97 -1.20
CA MET A 213 7.89 -9.37 -0.77
C MET A 213 8.81 -10.14 -1.70
N GLN A 214 10.11 -9.79 -1.79
CA GLN A 214 11.02 -10.16 -2.90
C GLN A 214 10.31 -11.03 -3.93
N ARG A 215 9.46 -10.44 -4.77
CA ARG A 215 8.51 -11.29 -5.51
C ARG A 215 9.36 -12.26 -6.29
N GLU A 216 9.13 -13.55 -6.10
CA GLU A 216 9.88 -14.55 -6.86
C GLU A 216 9.67 -14.22 -8.35
N PRO A 217 10.73 -14.22 -9.16
CA PRO A 217 10.60 -13.88 -10.56
C PRO A 217 9.51 -14.70 -11.26
N LYS A 218 8.70 -14.03 -12.07
CA LYS A 218 7.51 -14.60 -12.70
C LYS A 218 7.69 -14.69 -14.21
N TYR A 219 6.70 -15.32 -14.83
CA TYR A 219 6.60 -15.44 -16.26
C TYR A 219 5.47 -14.54 -16.76
N PHE A 220 5.73 -13.80 -17.83
CA PHE A 220 4.77 -12.89 -18.44
C PHE A 220 4.64 -13.17 -19.92
N TRP A 221 3.44 -13.00 -20.45
CA TRP A 221 3.30 -12.62 -21.84
C TRP A 221 3.74 -11.18 -22.02
N TYR A 222 4.38 -10.90 -23.15
CA TYR A 222 4.69 -9.55 -23.56
C TYR A 222 4.35 -9.37 -25.03
N ASN A 223 3.28 -8.63 -25.32
CA ASN A 223 2.91 -8.30 -26.69
C ASN A 223 3.85 -7.22 -27.21
N ILE A 224 4.57 -7.52 -28.29
CA ILE A 224 5.57 -6.59 -28.85
C ILE A 224 4.93 -5.39 -29.57
N GLY A 225 3.62 -5.41 -29.81
CA GLY A 225 2.86 -4.30 -30.39
C GLY A 225 3.12 -4.05 -31.88
N THR A 226 3.81 -4.96 -32.56
CA THR A 226 4.17 -4.85 -33.98
C THR A 226 4.17 -6.23 -34.65
N THR A 227 3.90 -6.24 -35.95
CA THR A 227 4.04 -7.42 -36.84
C THR A 227 4.97 -7.11 -38.02
N GLU A 228 5.72 -6.01 -37.95
CA GLU A 228 6.71 -5.65 -38.97
C GLU A 228 8.06 -6.29 -38.66
N THR A 229 8.66 -6.93 -39.66
CA THR A 229 9.91 -7.68 -39.52
C THR A 229 11.08 -6.81 -39.08
N LYS A 230 11.17 -5.58 -39.62
CA LYS A 230 12.19 -4.59 -39.25
C LYS A 230 12.10 -4.16 -37.79
N ASN A 231 10.89 -4.05 -37.26
CA ASN A 231 10.66 -3.68 -35.85
C ASN A 231 11.10 -4.81 -34.93
N TRP A 232 10.79 -6.06 -35.28
CA TRP A 232 11.25 -7.22 -34.52
C TRP A 232 12.77 -7.36 -34.53
N ALA A 233 13.40 -7.23 -35.70
CA ALA A 233 14.85 -7.24 -35.83
C ALA A 233 15.52 -6.17 -34.93
N CYS A 234 14.99 -4.94 -34.93
CA CYS A 234 15.49 -3.86 -34.09
C CYS A 234 15.37 -4.15 -32.58
N LEU A 235 14.24 -4.68 -32.11
CA LEU A 235 14.05 -5.02 -30.69
C LEU A 235 15.03 -6.10 -30.22
N LYS A 236 15.33 -7.07 -31.08
CA LYS A 236 16.34 -8.11 -30.82
C LYS A 236 17.74 -7.54 -30.79
N GLU A 237 18.16 -6.87 -31.86
CA GLU A 237 19.51 -6.28 -32.01
C GLU A 237 19.86 -5.35 -30.85
N LYS A 238 18.90 -4.51 -30.44
CA LYS A 238 19.11 -3.56 -29.33
C LYS A 238 18.87 -4.18 -27.95
N SER A 239 18.44 -5.43 -27.87
CA SER A 239 18.16 -6.14 -26.62
C SER A 239 17.17 -5.37 -25.73
N ILE A 240 16.05 -4.98 -26.32
CA ILE A 240 15.01 -4.17 -25.67
C ILE A 240 13.62 -4.73 -25.91
N ILE A 241 12.72 -4.43 -24.97
CA ILE A 241 11.28 -4.40 -25.22
C ILE A 241 10.79 -2.95 -25.18
N SER A 242 9.61 -2.71 -25.74
CA SER A 242 9.03 -1.37 -25.86
C SER A 242 7.54 -1.36 -25.57
N ALA A 243 7.00 -0.21 -25.19
CA ALA A 243 5.56 -0.04 -24.95
C ALA A 243 5.02 1.24 -25.61
N GLY A 244 3.91 1.11 -26.33
CA GLY A 244 3.20 2.20 -27.02
C GLY A 244 2.06 2.76 -26.18
N PHE A 245 2.39 3.69 -25.30
CA PHE A 245 1.43 4.47 -24.50
C PHE A 245 1.61 5.97 -24.82
N ASP A 246 1.30 6.84 -23.87
CA ASP A 246 1.26 8.29 -24.09
C ASP A 246 2.66 8.89 -24.27
N GLY A 247 3.72 8.15 -23.88
CA GLY A 247 5.10 8.56 -24.10
C GLY A 247 5.56 9.64 -23.12
N SER A 248 4.92 9.71 -21.95
CA SER A 248 5.24 10.65 -20.88
C SER A 248 5.66 9.92 -19.62
N GLU A 249 6.46 10.59 -18.79
CA GLU A 249 6.79 10.07 -17.45
C GLU A 249 5.51 9.77 -16.65
N HIS A 250 5.54 8.72 -15.83
CA HIS A 250 4.45 8.27 -14.98
C HIS A 250 3.18 7.81 -15.72
N ASP A 251 3.24 7.56 -17.03
CA ASP A 251 2.11 6.98 -17.77
C ASP A 251 1.98 5.45 -17.55
N LYS A 252 1.14 4.79 -18.35
CA LYS A 252 0.97 3.32 -18.26
C LYS A 252 2.18 2.54 -18.76
N GLY A 253 2.94 3.06 -19.72
CA GLY A 253 4.14 2.42 -20.26
C GLY A 253 5.28 2.45 -19.26
N ASP A 254 5.48 3.60 -18.63
CA ASP A 254 6.42 3.79 -17.54
C ASP A 254 6.15 2.80 -16.40
N ARG A 255 4.92 2.84 -15.85
CA ARG A 255 4.52 1.93 -14.75
C ARG A 255 4.64 0.46 -15.12
N LEU A 256 4.31 0.08 -16.36
CA LEU A 256 4.40 -1.30 -16.80
C LEU A 256 5.86 -1.77 -16.86
N LEU A 257 6.73 -1.03 -17.55
CA LEU A 257 8.12 -1.45 -17.74
C LEU A 257 8.90 -1.43 -16.42
N ASN A 258 8.66 -0.44 -15.56
CA ASN A 258 9.25 -0.39 -14.22
C ASN A 258 8.65 -1.40 -13.23
N SER A 259 7.58 -2.12 -13.59
CA SER A 259 7.03 -3.19 -12.74
C SER A 259 7.81 -4.49 -12.80
N PHE A 260 8.60 -4.72 -13.87
CA PHE A 260 9.39 -5.94 -14.04
C PHE A 260 10.62 -5.93 -13.12
N ILE A 261 11.02 -7.11 -12.63
CA ILE A 261 12.18 -7.25 -11.73
C ILE A 261 13.22 -8.21 -12.33
N PRO A 262 14.49 -8.16 -11.90
CA PRO A 262 15.50 -9.10 -12.36
C PRO A 262 15.09 -10.56 -12.17
N GLY A 263 15.34 -11.37 -13.20
CA GLY A 263 14.96 -12.79 -13.28
C GLY A 263 13.57 -13.04 -13.88
N ASP A 264 12.73 -12.01 -14.07
CA ASP A 264 11.44 -12.20 -14.74
C ASP A 264 11.67 -12.70 -16.17
N ILE A 265 10.82 -13.61 -16.61
CA ILE A 265 10.84 -14.16 -17.96
C ILE A 265 9.68 -13.60 -18.77
N LEU A 266 9.99 -12.92 -19.87
CA LEU A 266 9.04 -12.35 -20.80
C LEU A 266 8.95 -13.23 -22.05
N ILE A 267 7.79 -13.80 -22.32
CA ILE A 267 7.49 -14.53 -23.55
C ILE A 267 6.93 -13.53 -24.54
N ALA A 268 7.69 -13.22 -25.58
CA ALA A 268 7.30 -12.26 -26.61
C ALA A 268 6.19 -12.85 -27.49
N TYR A 269 5.15 -12.06 -27.71
CA TYR A 269 4.00 -12.40 -28.53
C TYR A 269 3.82 -11.38 -29.65
N ALA A 270 3.64 -11.88 -30.88
CA ALA A 270 3.20 -11.08 -32.02
C ALA A 270 1.81 -11.52 -32.48
N ASN A 271 0.92 -10.54 -32.66
CA ASN A 271 -0.45 -10.79 -33.10
C ASN A 271 -0.46 -11.55 -34.44
N GLY A 272 -1.18 -12.67 -34.49
CA GLY A 272 -1.25 -13.54 -35.69
C GLY A 272 -0.11 -14.55 -35.83
N TYR A 273 1.03 -14.36 -35.16
CA TYR A 273 2.20 -15.25 -35.24
C TYR A 273 2.40 -16.10 -33.98
N GLY A 274 1.95 -15.63 -32.82
CA GLY A 274 2.01 -16.37 -31.56
C GLY A 274 3.23 -16.04 -30.71
N ALA A 275 3.72 -17.02 -29.95
CA ALA A 275 4.95 -16.88 -29.16
C ALA A 275 6.18 -16.92 -30.08
N ILE A 276 6.99 -15.87 -30.04
CA ILE A 276 8.07 -15.63 -31.01
C ILE A 276 9.44 -15.41 -30.36
N GLY A 277 9.51 -15.38 -29.03
CA GLY A 277 10.76 -15.20 -28.32
C GLY A 277 10.60 -15.29 -26.80
N VAL A 278 11.73 -15.38 -26.12
CA VAL A 278 11.83 -15.41 -24.65
C VAL A 278 12.96 -14.47 -24.26
N ALA A 279 12.67 -13.53 -23.37
CA ALA A 279 13.65 -12.65 -22.75
C ALA A 279 13.65 -12.82 -21.23
N GLU A 280 14.79 -12.49 -20.62
CA GLU A 280 14.98 -12.40 -19.19
C GLU A 280 15.31 -10.95 -18.81
N ILE A 281 14.75 -10.46 -17.71
CA ILE A 281 15.14 -9.17 -17.14
C ILE A 281 16.49 -9.34 -16.42
N SER A 282 17.52 -8.66 -16.91
CA SER A 282 18.87 -8.77 -16.38
C SER A 282 19.06 -7.92 -15.11
N GLN A 283 19.95 -8.37 -14.21
CA GLN A 283 20.48 -7.52 -13.14
C GLN A 283 21.45 -6.49 -13.75
N LEU A 284 20.91 -5.38 -14.26
CA LEU A 284 21.72 -4.24 -14.69
C LEU A 284 21.96 -3.30 -13.52
N SER A 285 23.08 -2.57 -13.53
CA SER A 285 23.35 -1.48 -12.60
C SER A 285 22.41 -0.29 -12.93
N GLY A 286 21.17 -0.34 -12.44
CA GLY A 286 20.08 0.63 -12.72
C GLY A 286 18.80 -0.06 -13.22
N SER A 287 17.70 0.69 -13.41
CA SER A 287 16.40 0.13 -13.81
C SER A 287 16.36 -0.43 -15.25
N GLY A 288 17.35 -0.13 -16.09
CA GLY A 288 17.38 -0.52 -17.50
C GLY A 288 16.29 0.14 -18.36
N TYR A 289 15.43 0.95 -17.74
CA TYR A 289 14.34 1.67 -18.36
C TYR A 289 14.82 3.01 -18.94
N THR A 290 14.25 3.42 -20.07
CA THR A 290 14.49 4.74 -20.66
C THR A 290 13.24 5.21 -21.38
N LEU A 291 12.89 6.49 -21.21
CA LEU A 291 11.90 7.17 -22.02
C LEU A 291 12.62 7.99 -23.09
N LEU A 292 12.35 7.70 -24.37
CA LEU A 292 12.89 8.47 -25.48
C LEU A 292 12.16 9.83 -25.57
N SER A 293 12.91 10.91 -25.74
CA SER A 293 12.34 12.26 -25.94
C SER A 293 11.71 12.44 -27.32
N GLU A 294 12.18 11.69 -28.32
CA GLU A 294 11.72 11.75 -29.70
C GLU A 294 12.05 10.47 -30.48
N SER A 295 11.39 10.29 -31.63
CA SER A 295 11.67 9.20 -32.56
C SER A 295 13.11 9.27 -33.08
N GLN A 296 13.78 8.13 -33.16
CA GLN A 296 15.15 7.95 -33.59
C GLN A 296 15.21 7.33 -35.00
N PRO A 297 16.03 7.84 -35.94
CA PRO A 297 16.12 7.33 -37.31
C PRO A 297 16.48 5.84 -37.43
N ASN A 298 17.28 5.33 -36.48
CA ASN A 298 17.74 3.93 -36.45
C ASN A 298 16.93 3.07 -35.44
N ASP A 299 15.74 3.51 -35.05
CA ASP A 299 14.79 2.72 -34.25
C ASP A 299 13.39 2.91 -34.86
N PRO A 300 12.97 2.07 -35.82
CA PRO A 300 11.67 2.22 -36.45
C PRO A 300 10.50 2.09 -35.44
N VAL A 301 10.73 1.45 -34.29
CA VAL A 301 9.72 1.30 -33.22
C VAL A 301 9.50 2.60 -32.44
N SER A 302 10.50 3.50 -32.44
CA SER A 302 10.44 4.79 -31.73
C SER A 302 9.45 5.81 -32.28
N GLN A 303 8.88 5.55 -33.46
CA GLN A 303 7.80 6.37 -34.01
C GLN A 303 6.51 6.25 -33.20
N TYR A 304 6.30 5.13 -32.52
CA TYR A 304 5.03 4.81 -31.84
C TYR A 304 5.22 4.40 -30.38
N HIS A 305 6.36 3.79 -30.03
CA HIS A 305 6.67 3.43 -28.67
C HIS A 305 7.84 4.28 -28.21
N LEU A 306 7.72 5.05 -27.13
CA LEU A 306 8.83 5.82 -26.57
C LEU A 306 9.45 5.17 -25.32
N HIS A 307 8.70 4.32 -24.63
CA HIS A 307 9.18 3.58 -23.46
C HIS A 307 10.05 2.41 -23.87
N ARG A 308 11.20 2.25 -23.21
CA ARG A 308 12.20 1.20 -23.48
C ARG A 308 12.60 0.52 -22.19
N LEU A 309 12.79 -0.80 -22.26
CA LEU A 309 13.39 -1.57 -21.19
C LEU A 309 14.41 -2.53 -21.78
N LYS A 310 15.64 -2.50 -21.26
CA LYS A 310 16.68 -3.47 -21.63
C LYS A 310 16.34 -4.85 -21.09
N VAL A 311 16.53 -5.85 -21.92
CA VAL A 311 16.30 -7.27 -21.60
C VAL A 311 17.41 -8.12 -22.17
N LYS A 312 17.57 -9.35 -21.69
CA LYS A 312 18.42 -10.35 -22.31
C LYS A 312 17.55 -11.33 -23.09
N TRP A 313 17.58 -11.29 -24.41
CA TRP A 313 16.92 -12.31 -25.23
C TRP A 313 17.62 -13.66 -25.01
N LEU A 314 16.85 -14.69 -24.67
CA LEU A 314 17.34 -16.07 -24.53
C LEU A 314 17.12 -16.84 -25.83
N TYR A 315 15.92 -16.71 -26.39
CA TYR A 315 15.50 -17.40 -27.60
C TYR A 315 14.70 -16.44 -28.47
N THR A 316 14.93 -16.45 -29.78
CA THR A 316 14.15 -15.62 -30.71
C THR A 316 13.85 -16.36 -32.00
N SER A 317 12.70 -16.01 -32.59
CA SER A 317 12.36 -16.36 -33.97
C SER A 317 13.20 -15.57 -34.96
N ALA A 318 13.19 -16.02 -36.21
CA ALA A 318 13.70 -15.23 -37.32
C ALA A 318 12.93 -13.91 -37.46
N ASP A 319 13.47 -12.98 -38.25
CA ASP A 319 12.89 -11.62 -38.40
C ASP A 319 11.49 -11.65 -39.02
N ASP A 320 11.16 -12.70 -39.77
CA ASP A 320 9.84 -12.97 -40.35
C ASP A 320 8.90 -13.71 -39.39
N PHE A 321 9.27 -13.83 -38.11
CA PHE A 321 8.56 -14.54 -37.04
C PHE A 321 8.48 -16.07 -37.21
N SER A 322 9.19 -16.63 -38.20
CA SER A 322 9.23 -18.07 -38.40
C SER A 322 9.91 -18.79 -37.23
N GLY A 323 9.45 -20.02 -36.96
CA GLY A 323 9.88 -20.83 -35.80
C GLY A 323 9.08 -20.58 -34.52
N GLY A 324 8.23 -19.54 -34.48
CA GLY A 324 7.31 -19.29 -33.35
C GLY A 324 6.27 -20.40 -33.14
N ILE A 325 5.58 -20.35 -32.00
CA ILE A 325 4.46 -21.25 -31.68
C ILE A 325 3.14 -20.48 -31.82
N PRO A 326 2.27 -20.85 -32.77
CA PRO A 326 1.05 -20.10 -33.07
C PRO A 326 0.02 -20.18 -31.91
N PRO A 327 -0.91 -19.21 -31.80
CA PRO A 327 -1.83 -19.12 -30.67
C PRO A 327 -2.72 -20.36 -30.47
N SER A 328 -3.11 -21.02 -31.56
CA SER A 328 -3.89 -22.26 -31.53
C SER A 328 -3.13 -23.40 -30.85
N GLU A 329 -1.85 -23.55 -31.19
CA GLU A 329 -0.96 -24.55 -30.62
C GLU A 329 -0.61 -24.24 -29.16
N VAL A 330 -0.35 -22.96 -28.85
CA VAL A 330 -0.17 -22.48 -27.47
C VAL A 330 -1.37 -22.87 -26.59
N LYS A 331 -2.59 -22.65 -27.10
CA LYS A 331 -3.82 -22.99 -26.38
C LYS A 331 -4.01 -24.50 -26.23
N SER A 332 -3.82 -25.28 -27.29
CA SER A 332 -4.12 -26.72 -27.28
C SER A 332 -3.06 -27.54 -26.52
N GLN A 333 -1.77 -27.21 -26.65
CA GLN A 333 -0.69 -28.00 -26.06
C GLN A 333 -0.27 -27.50 -24.67
N PHE A 334 -0.31 -26.19 -24.44
CA PHE A 334 0.19 -25.59 -23.19
C PHE A 334 -0.93 -25.05 -22.29
N GLU A 335 -2.17 -25.03 -22.79
CA GLU A 335 -3.35 -24.50 -22.08
C GLU A 335 -3.15 -23.05 -21.62
N ILE A 336 -2.49 -22.25 -22.46
CA ILE A 336 -2.25 -20.83 -22.25
C ILE A 336 -3.06 -20.05 -23.28
N HIS A 337 -3.78 -19.03 -22.84
CA HIS A 337 -4.43 -18.09 -23.75
C HIS A 337 -3.43 -17.01 -24.20
N HIS A 338 -3.63 -16.47 -25.40
CA HIS A 338 -2.87 -15.32 -25.88
C HIS A 338 -3.15 -14.08 -25.01
N PRO A 339 -2.22 -13.11 -24.94
CA PRO A 339 -2.42 -11.91 -24.14
C PRO A 339 -3.50 -11.00 -24.74
N TYR A 340 -4.40 -10.50 -23.88
CA TYR A 340 -5.40 -9.47 -24.23
C TYR A 340 -4.90 -8.04 -23.98
N THR A 341 -3.77 -7.90 -23.29
CA THR A 341 -3.12 -6.64 -22.90
C THR A 341 -1.65 -6.65 -23.32
N THR A 342 -0.97 -5.51 -23.21
CA THR A 342 0.47 -5.38 -23.51
C THR A 342 1.31 -6.40 -22.74
N SER A 343 0.94 -6.68 -21.49
CA SER A 343 1.51 -7.79 -20.71
C SER A 343 0.50 -8.35 -19.73
N CYS A 344 0.60 -9.65 -19.44
CA CYS A 344 -0.13 -10.33 -18.38
C CYS A 344 0.68 -11.50 -17.83
N SER A 345 0.46 -11.89 -16.56
CA SER A 345 1.19 -13.00 -15.95
C SER A 345 0.72 -14.37 -16.49
N ILE A 346 1.64 -15.33 -16.46
CA ILE A 346 1.39 -16.74 -16.81
C ILE A 346 1.78 -17.59 -15.59
N SER A 347 0.98 -18.62 -15.29
CA SER A 347 1.34 -19.58 -14.23
C SER A 347 2.69 -20.24 -14.52
N ALA A 348 3.59 -20.31 -13.54
CA ALA A 348 4.96 -20.77 -13.71
C ALA A 348 5.08 -22.17 -14.36
N HIS A 349 4.23 -23.12 -13.96
CA HIS A 349 4.22 -24.47 -14.54
C HIS A 349 3.95 -24.46 -16.05
N LYS A 350 2.91 -23.73 -16.50
CA LYS A 350 2.57 -23.64 -17.92
C LYS A 350 3.63 -22.88 -18.71
N ALA A 351 4.12 -21.77 -18.16
CA ALA A 351 5.16 -20.97 -18.79
C ALA A 351 6.48 -21.75 -18.99
N LYS A 352 6.94 -22.50 -17.98
CA LYS A 352 8.14 -23.35 -18.10
C LYS A 352 8.02 -24.38 -19.22
N ARG A 353 6.84 -24.98 -19.40
CA ARG A 353 6.57 -25.89 -20.53
C ARG A 353 6.65 -25.18 -21.87
N LEU A 354 6.05 -23.99 -21.99
CA LEU A 354 6.08 -23.19 -23.22
C LEU A 354 7.51 -22.72 -23.55
N VAL A 355 8.26 -22.23 -22.57
CA VAL A 355 9.67 -21.83 -22.74
C VAL A 355 10.52 -23.02 -23.21
N LYS A 356 10.28 -24.22 -22.69
CA LYS A 356 10.96 -25.44 -23.17
C LYS A 356 10.61 -25.72 -24.65
N GLY A 357 9.33 -25.65 -25.03
CA GLY A 357 8.92 -25.83 -26.43
C GLY A 357 9.50 -24.77 -27.37
N LEU A 358 9.62 -23.52 -26.91
CA LEU A 358 10.25 -22.44 -27.66
C LEU A 358 11.76 -22.67 -27.79
N LYS A 359 12.45 -23.10 -26.73
CA LYS A 359 13.87 -23.45 -26.78
C LYS A 359 14.19 -24.50 -27.84
N ASP A 360 13.29 -25.46 -28.05
CA ASP A 360 13.49 -26.53 -29.03
C ASP A 360 13.26 -26.07 -30.49
N ARG A 361 12.57 -24.93 -30.69
CA ARG A 361 12.23 -24.39 -32.03
C ARG A 361 13.02 -23.15 -32.43
N LEU A 362 13.40 -22.34 -31.45
CA LEU A 362 14.01 -21.02 -31.65
C LEU A 362 15.52 -21.11 -31.47
N SER A 363 16.24 -20.21 -32.14
CA SER A 363 17.69 -20.09 -31.99
C SER A 363 18.04 -19.39 -30.69
N CYS A 364 19.12 -19.82 -30.03
CA CYS A 364 19.76 -19.03 -28.99
C CYS A 364 20.17 -17.68 -29.55
N PHE A 365 19.96 -16.62 -28.76
CA PHE A 365 20.43 -15.29 -29.08
C PHE A 365 21.71 -15.06 -28.26
N ASP A 366 22.86 -15.01 -28.93
CA ASP A 366 24.19 -14.85 -28.30
C ASP A 366 24.48 -13.39 -27.95
#